data_AF-A0AAV1JQP7-F1
#
_entry.id   AF-A0AAV1JQP7-F1
#
_cell.length_a   1.000
_cell.length_b   1.000
_cell.length_c   1.000
_cell.angle_alpha   90.00
_cell.angle_beta   90.00
_cell.angle_gamma   90.00
#
_symmetry.space_group_name_H-M   'P 1'
#
loop_
_entity.id
_entity.type
_entity.pdbx_description
1 polymer ?
#
loop_
_entity_poly.entity_id
_entity_poly.type
_entity_poly.pdbx_seq_one_letter_code
_entity_poly.pdbx_strand_id
1 'polypeptide(L)'
;MTEYGADTLAGLHLYPEYVWSEEYQVALMSEHFKAFDKLRQSGFFAGEFIWNFADFKTPQSITRVGGNKKGIFTRSRQPKASAHHLRSRYHSLAAAESGANPPDFNYYVFDRIMTHNEL
;
A
#
# COMPACT_ATOMS: atom_id res chain seq x y z
N MET A 1 -12.12 4.67 -9.06
CA MET A 1 -11.31 3.58 -9.65
C MET A 1 -11.72 2.27 -8.99
N THR A 2 -12.09 1.24 -9.77
CA THR A 2 -12.65 -0.01 -9.21
C THR A 2 -11.62 -1.12 -9.04
N GLU A 3 -10.53 -1.11 -9.81
CA GLU A 3 -9.44 -2.08 -9.70
C GLU A 3 -8.10 -1.41 -10.00
N TYR A 4 -7.11 -1.63 -9.14
CA TYR A 4 -5.70 -1.29 -9.36
C TYR A 4 -4.82 -2.17 -8.47
N GLY A 5 -3.59 -2.46 -8.91
CA GLY A 5 -2.64 -3.30 -8.16
C GLY A 5 -1.69 -4.11 -9.05
N ALA A 6 -0.64 -4.68 -8.45
CA ALA A 6 0.33 -5.55 -9.12
C ALA A 6 0.29 -6.96 -8.54
N ASP A 7 0.56 -7.98 -9.38
CA ASP A 7 0.80 -9.32 -8.87
C ASP A 7 2.14 -9.32 -8.12
N THR A 8 2.16 -9.89 -6.92
CA THR A 8 3.29 -9.81 -5.99
C THR A 8 3.45 -11.11 -5.23
N LEU A 9 4.65 -11.68 -5.29
CA LEU A 9 5.01 -12.86 -4.53
C LEU A 9 5.44 -12.42 -3.12
N ALA A 10 4.69 -12.85 -2.09
CA ALA A 10 5.02 -12.54 -0.71
C ALA A 10 6.42 -13.07 -0.35
N GLY A 11 7.24 -12.22 0.26
CA GLY A 11 8.64 -12.48 0.60
C GLY A 11 9.64 -12.33 -0.55
N LEU A 12 9.20 -11.98 -1.77
CA LEU A 12 10.12 -11.61 -2.85
C LEU A 12 10.51 -10.14 -2.73
N HIS A 13 11.77 -9.90 -2.36
CA HIS A 13 12.34 -8.56 -2.24
C HIS A 13 13.42 -8.35 -3.30
N LEU A 14 13.36 -7.24 -4.02
CA LEU A 14 14.32 -6.89 -5.08
C LEU A 14 14.66 -5.40 -5.06
N TYR A 15 15.91 -5.08 -5.36
CA TYR A 15 16.40 -3.72 -5.54
C TYR A 15 17.24 -3.62 -6.83
N PRO A 16 16.92 -2.71 -7.79
CA PRO A 16 15.75 -1.84 -7.78
C PRO A 16 14.43 -2.62 -7.80
N GLU A 17 13.32 -1.96 -7.51
CA GLU A 17 12.01 -2.60 -7.51
C GLU A 17 11.71 -3.23 -8.89
N TYR A 18 11.21 -4.46 -8.88
CA TYR A 18 10.98 -5.23 -10.11
C TYR A 18 9.66 -5.95 -10.04
N VAL A 19 9.01 -6.16 -11.19
CA VAL A 19 7.71 -6.84 -11.27
C VAL A 19 7.73 -8.13 -10.45
N TRP A 20 6.68 -8.34 -9.65
CA TRP A 20 6.51 -9.41 -8.64
C TRP A 20 7.12 -9.15 -7.26
N SER A 21 8.05 -8.21 -7.08
CA SER A 21 8.57 -7.88 -5.75
C SER A 21 7.56 -7.10 -4.90
N GLU A 22 7.70 -7.18 -3.57
CA GLU A 22 6.87 -6.40 -2.66
C GLU A 22 7.11 -4.88 -2.84
N GLU A 23 8.36 -4.48 -3.09
CA GLU A 23 8.73 -3.09 -3.35
C GLU A 23 8.03 -2.55 -4.60
N TYR A 24 7.94 -3.36 -5.66
CA TYR A 24 7.24 -2.96 -6.89
C TYR A 24 5.75 -2.76 -6.65
N GLN A 25 5.11 -3.61 -5.82
CA GLN A 25 3.71 -3.41 -5.44
C GLN A 25 3.51 -2.06 -4.75
N VAL A 26 4.38 -1.74 -3.79
CA VAL A 26 4.34 -0.49 -3.02
C VAL A 26 4.61 0.71 -3.92
N ALA A 27 5.63 0.66 -4.77
CA ALA A 27 5.97 1.72 -5.71
C ALA A 27 4.82 1.99 -6.70
N LEU A 28 4.26 0.93 -7.31
CA LEU A 28 3.13 1.07 -8.22
C LEU A 28 1.92 1.68 -7.52
N MET A 29 1.59 1.21 -6.31
CA MET A 29 0.48 1.77 -5.53
C MET A 29 0.72 3.23 -5.16
N SER A 30 1.97 3.60 -4.82
CA SER A 30 2.34 4.99 -4.52
C SER A 30 2.04 5.92 -5.70
N GLU A 31 2.32 5.50 -6.94
CA GLU A 31 2.00 6.30 -8.12
C GLU A 31 0.49 6.41 -8.36
N HIS A 32 -0.27 5.34 -8.11
CA HIS A 32 -1.73 5.40 -8.15
C HIS A 32 -2.27 6.39 -7.12
N PHE A 33 -1.76 6.36 -5.89
CA PHE A 33 -2.17 7.27 -4.82
C PHE A 33 -1.94 8.73 -5.19
N LYS A 34 -0.76 9.06 -5.74
CA LYS A 34 -0.46 10.41 -6.25
C LYS A 34 -1.43 10.84 -7.34
N ALA A 35 -1.76 9.95 -8.27
CA ALA A 35 -2.72 10.23 -9.33
C ALA A 35 -4.13 10.44 -8.76
N PHE A 36 -4.56 9.57 -7.85
CA PHE A 36 -5.89 9.65 -7.22
C PHE A 36 -6.04 10.94 -6.40
N ASP A 37 -5.00 11.40 -5.72
CA ASP A 37 -5.07 12.66 -4.96
C ASP A 37 -5.30 13.87 -5.89
N LYS A 38 -4.64 13.90 -7.06
CA LYS A 38 -4.91 14.92 -8.10
C LYS A 38 -6.35 14.85 -8.62
N LEU A 39 -6.88 13.63 -8.80
CA LEU A 39 -8.25 13.44 -9.27
C LEU A 39 -9.28 13.81 -8.18
N ARG A 40 -8.99 13.53 -6.90
CA ARG A 40 -9.82 13.95 -5.75
C ARG A 40 -9.89 15.47 -5.67
N GLN A 41 -8.75 16.16 -5.81
CA GLN A 41 -8.69 17.62 -5.85
C GLN A 41 -9.49 18.22 -7.02
N SER A 42 -9.64 17.47 -8.12
CA SER A 42 -10.46 17.88 -9.27
C SER A 42 -11.97 17.72 -9.04
N GLY A 43 -12.39 17.15 -7.90
CA GLY A 43 -13.79 17.13 -7.46
C GLY A 43 -14.68 16.02 -8.04
N PHE A 44 -14.20 15.20 -8.97
CA PHE A 44 -15.00 14.15 -9.61
C PHE A 44 -14.63 12.72 -9.18
N PHE A 45 -13.53 12.53 -8.46
CA PHE A 45 -13.06 11.21 -8.05
C PHE A 45 -13.65 10.77 -6.71
N ALA A 46 -14.63 9.89 -6.76
CA ALA A 46 -15.38 9.46 -5.58
C ALA A 46 -14.65 8.43 -4.70
N GLY A 47 -13.68 7.67 -5.24
CA GLY A 47 -13.00 6.65 -4.45
C GLY A 47 -12.18 5.63 -5.23
N GLU A 48 -11.52 4.75 -4.47
CA GLU A 48 -10.57 3.75 -4.94
C GLU A 48 -10.86 2.39 -4.29
N PHE A 49 -10.91 1.34 -5.11
CA PHE A 49 -11.02 -0.05 -4.67
C PHE A 49 -9.80 -0.84 -5.14
N ILE A 50 -9.02 -1.35 -4.18
CA ILE A 50 -7.80 -2.11 -4.45
C ILE A 50 -8.14 -3.50 -4.99
N TRP A 51 -7.40 -3.94 -6.00
CA TRP A 51 -7.49 -5.30 -6.52
C TRP A 51 -6.23 -6.08 -6.14
N ASN A 52 -6.28 -7.04 -5.22
CA ASN A 52 -7.43 -7.59 -4.49
C ASN A 52 -7.20 -7.57 -2.98
N PHE A 53 -8.25 -7.81 -2.18
CA PHE A 53 -8.09 -8.00 -0.75
C PHE A 53 -7.09 -9.12 -0.43
N ALA A 54 -7.24 -10.30 -1.02
CA ALA A 54 -6.32 -11.42 -0.78
C ALA A 54 -6.04 -12.23 -2.04
N ASP A 55 -4.89 -12.90 -2.08
CA ASP A 55 -4.58 -13.84 -3.16
C ASP A 55 -5.69 -14.91 -3.29
N PHE A 56 -6.05 -15.26 -4.52
CA PHE A 56 -7.11 -16.23 -4.80
C PHE A 56 -6.75 -17.18 -5.94
N LYS A 57 -7.49 -18.30 -6.04
CA LYS A 57 -7.25 -19.33 -7.06
C LYS A 57 -7.80 -18.90 -8.42
N THR A 58 -7.06 -19.24 -9.46
CA THR A 58 -7.44 -19.08 -10.87
C THR A 58 -7.21 -20.40 -11.60
N PRO A 59 -7.74 -20.58 -12.82
CA PRO A 59 -7.26 -21.61 -13.73
C PRO A 59 -5.73 -21.53 -13.92
N GLN A 60 -5.14 -22.65 -14.30
CA GLN A 60 -3.70 -22.74 -14.55
C GLN A 60 -3.31 -21.90 -15.77
N SER A 61 -2.25 -21.11 -15.63
CA SER A 61 -1.66 -20.30 -16.70
C SER A 61 -0.22 -19.90 -16.35
N ILE A 62 0.60 -19.63 -17.37
CA ILE A 62 1.98 -19.15 -17.20
C ILE A 62 2.08 -17.80 -16.48
N THR A 63 1.01 -17.00 -16.49
CA THR A 63 0.94 -15.70 -15.79
C THR A 63 0.35 -15.81 -14.38
N ARG A 64 0.00 -17.02 -13.92
CA ARG A 64 -0.70 -17.27 -12.66
C ARG A 64 0.09 -18.24 -11.77
N VAL A 65 1.01 -17.70 -10.98
CA VAL A 65 1.88 -18.47 -10.08
C VAL A 65 1.07 -18.99 -8.89
N GLY A 66 0.42 -20.15 -9.07
CA GLY A 66 -0.44 -20.77 -8.07
C GLY A 66 -1.78 -20.04 -7.82
N GLY A 67 -2.11 -19.03 -8.63
CA GLY A 67 -3.32 -18.20 -8.55
C GLY A 67 -3.07 -16.76 -8.99
N ASN A 68 -4.01 -15.87 -8.68
CA ASN A 68 -3.81 -14.42 -8.75
C ASN A 68 -3.10 -13.96 -7.47
N LYS A 69 -2.06 -13.14 -7.64
CA LYS A 69 -1.15 -12.68 -6.59
C LYS A 69 -1.24 -11.18 -6.35
N LYS A 70 -2.30 -10.53 -6.82
CA LYS A 70 -2.55 -9.10 -6.61
C LYS A 70 -3.06 -8.77 -5.20
N GLY A 71 -3.25 -9.78 -4.35
CA GLY A 71 -3.70 -9.59 -2.98
C GLY A 71 -2.80 -8.61 -2.21
N ILE A 72 -3.42 -7.73 -1.42
CA ILE A 72 -2.78 -7.00 -0.34
C ILE A 72 -2.38 -7.96 0.79
N PHE A 73 -3.21 -8.99 0.98
CA PHE A 73 -2.91 -10.12 1.84
C PHE A 73 -2.62 -11.38 1.03
N THR A 74 -1.84 -12.30 1.59
CA THR A 74 -1.74 -13.67 1.09
C THR A 74 -3.08 -14.39 1.22
N ARG A 75 -3.20 -15.56 0.59
CA ARG A 75 -4.40 -16.41 0.74
C ARG A 75 -4.60 -16.88 2.19
N SER A 76 -3.55 -16.95 3.01
CA SER A 76 -3.66 -17.24 4.45
C SER A 76 -3.83 -15.98 5.31
N ARG A 77 -4.14 -14.83 4.69
CA ARG A 77 -4.43 -13.55 5.32
C ARG A 77 -3.23 -12.97 6.08
N GLN A 78 -2.01 -13.32 5.65
CA GLN A 78 -0.80 -12.65 6.11
C GLN A 78 -0.57 -11.38 5.27
N PRO A 79 -0.17 -10.26 5.87
CA PRO A 79 0.04 -9.01 5.16
C PRO A 79 1.29 -9.08 4.26
N LYS A 80 1.23 -8.46 3.09
CA LYS A 80 2.41 -8.05 2.31
C LYS A 80 2.81 -6.61 2.72
N ALA A 81 3.96 -6.11 2.28
CA ALA A 81 4.39 -4.73 2.52
C ALA A 81 3.33 -3.69 2.10
N SER A 82 2.63 -3.95 1.00
CA SER A 82 1.53 -3.12 0.50
C SER A 82 0.38 -2.94 1.50
N ALA A 83 0.15 -3.88 2.41
CA ALA A 83 -0.88 -3.75 3.44
C ALA A 83 -0.58 -2.62 4.42
N HIS A 84 0.69 -2.48 4.82
CA HIS A 84 1.13 -1.37 5.68
C HIS A 84 1.05 -0.04 4.94
N HIS A 85 1.44 -0.02 3.67
CA HIS A 85 1.36 1.17 2.83
C HIS A 85 -0.10 1.65 2.63
N LEU A 86 -1.02 0.73 2.33
CA LEU A 86 -2.45 1.02 2.19
C LEU A 86 -3.06 1.49 3.51
N ARG A 87 -2.71 0.85 4.63
CA ARG A 87 -3.15 1.25 5.97
C ARG A 87 -2.80 2.71 6.27
N SER A 88 -1.57 3.12 6.01
CA SER A 88 -1.15 4.52 6.20
C SER A 88 -1.98 5.48 5.36
N ARG A 89 -2.23 5.17 4.08
CA ARG A 89 -3.07 6.02 3.22
C ARG A 89 -4.49 6.16 3.75
N TYR A 90 -5.16 5.06 4.06
CA TYR A 90 -6.57 5.10 4.44
C TYR A 90 -6.81 5.79 5.78
N HIS A 91 -5.90 5.64 6.74
CA HIS A 91 -5.97 6.42 7.96
C HIS A 91 -5.71 7.92 7.71
N SER A 92 -4.78 8.29 6.83
CA SER A 92 -4.55 9.70 6.47
C SER A 92 -5.76 10.32 5.75
N LEU A 93 -6.42 9.57 4.87
CA LEU A 93 -7.66 10.02 4.23
C LEU A 93 -8.79 10.21 5.26
N ALA A 94 -9.00 9.24 6.15
CA ALA A 94 -10.00 9.35 7.22
C ALA A 94 -9.71 10.53 8.15
N ALA A 95 -8.45 10.73 8.54
CA ALA A 95 -8.00 11.87 9.33
C ALA A 95 -8.32 13.21 8.66
N ALA A 96 -8.06 13.33 7.35
CA ALA A 96 -8.37 14.54 6.59
C ALA A 96 -9.88 14.82 6.49
N GLU A 97 -10.72 13.78 6.48
CA GLU A 97 -12.17 13.90 6.40
C GLU A 97 -12.83 14.16 7.78
N SER A 98 -12.30 13.56 8.85
CA SER A 98 -12.87 13.66 10.19
C SER A 98 -12.22 14.71 11.10
N GLY A 99 -11.05 15.25 10.70
CA GLY A 99 -10.24 16.14 11.52
C GLY A 99 -9.52 15.44 12.69
N ALA A 100 -9.49 14.10 12.72
CA ALA A 100 -8.79 13.34 13.76
C ALA A 100 -7.32 13.11 13.37
N ASN A 101 -6.44 12.94 14.36
CA ASN A 101 -5.05 12.57 14.07
C ASN A 101 -4.96 11.08 13.66
N PRO A 102 -4.18 10.73 12.61
CA PRO A 102 -3.93 9.34 12.30
C PRO A 102 -3.10 8.68 13.42
N PRO A 103 -3.26 7.37 13.65
CA PRO A 103 -2.44 6.65 14.62
C PRO A 103 -0.97 6.60 14.17
N ASP A 104 -0.04 6.52 15.13
CA ASP A 104 1.37 6.28 14.80
C ASP A 104 1.55 4.85 14.29
N PHE A 105 2.29 4.71 13.18
CA PHE A 105 2.57 3.44 12.52
C PHE A 105 4.01 2.98 12.72
N ASN A 106 4.87 3.83 13.28
CA ASN A 106 6.27 3.49 13.45
C ASN A 106 6.44 2.62 14.69
N TYR A 107 7.19 1.52 14.55
CA TYR A 107 7.56 0.69 15.71
C TYR A 107 8.65 1.34 16.56
N TYR A 108 9.49 2.16 15.93
CA TYR A 108 10.59 2.85 16.57
C TYR A 108 10.82 4.20 15.90
N VAL A 109 10.97 5.23 16.72
CA VAL A 109 11.46 6.55 16.34
C VAL A 109 12.60 6.86 17.29
N PHE A 110 13.71 7.38 16.77
CA PHE A 110 14.86 7.73 17.61
C PHE A 110 14.54 8.94 18.49
N ASP A 111 14.69 8.77 19.81
CA ASP A 111 14.47 9.80 20.82
C ASP A 111 15.62 10.84 20.85
N ARG A 112 15.80 11.63 19.78
CA ARG A 112 16.75 12.77 19.84
C ARG A 112 16.08 14.03 20.33
N ILE A 113 15.85 14.13 21.64
CA ILE A 113 15.77 15.45 22.28
C ILE A 113 17.22 15.93 22.46
N MET A 114 17.74 16.65 21.47
CA MET A 114 18.85 17.57 21.70
C MET A 114 18.25 18.90 22.18
N THR A 115 17.90 19.02 23.46
CA THR A 115 17.84 20.34 24.09
C THR A 115 19.27 20.83 24.27
N HIS A 116 19.87 21.36 23.21
CA HIS A 116 20.97 22.30 23.39
C HIS A 116 20.31 23.65 23.71
N ASN A 117 20.03 23.86 24.99
CA ASN A 117 19.98 25.22 25.54
C ASN A 117 21.43 25.67 25.61
N GLU A 118 21.96 26.20 24.52
CA GLU A 118 23.13 27.05 24.58
C GLU A 118 22.61 28.49 24.71
N LEU A 119 22.93 29.07 25.87
CA LEU A 119 22.83 30.49 26.20
C LEU A 119 23.68 31.33 25.26
#